data_AF-A0A512P7Z1-F1
#
_entry.id   AF-A0A512P7Z1-F1
#
_cell.length_a   1.000
_cell.length_b   1.000
_cell.length_c   1.000
_cell.angle_alpha   90.00
_cell.angle_beta   90.00
_cell.angle_gamma   90.00
#
_symmetry.space_group_name_H-M   'P 1'
#
loop_
_entity.id
_entity.type
_entity.pdbx_description
1 polymer ?
#
loop_
_entity_poly.entity_id
_entity_poly.type
_entity_poly.pdbx_seq_one_letter_code
_entity_poly.pdbx_strand_id
1 'polypeptide(L)'
;MRVVIASTTVPHINGGGRLIVEWTAAAMREHGHEVEEFYLPFPTSVRPDLSAVVGLRAMPFAGAGDRLVAIRWPAHLIRHENKATWFIHHYRQLFDLWDTPYRDVPANAEGIAYREALRRIDNLGLAESQSLFTNSLIVRDRVRQYNGLEAEPLFPPLGGDTSRFHQGPVGDYVFYPSRVTPIKRQLIAVEAMRYTTSGVRLVIAGKPEVAPYEHQLRAYVREHGLEDRVELRMGWLDEEDKISLLAGCLALAYLPVDEDSYGYPSLEASHSAKPIVTLTDAGGALEFVRDGVEGLVAEPDPRRLAEAFDRLYEDREETGRMGERSHARRAELNIAWPHVIDRLLGLGA
;
A
#
# COMPACT_ATOMS: atom_id res chain seq x y z
N MET A 1 18.73 -7.80 -20.60
CA MET A 1 18.40 -6.39 -20.90
C MET A 1 19.07 -5.52 -19.86
N ARG A 2 19.58 -4.37 -20.27
CA ARG A 2 20.01 -3.28 -19.39
C ARG A 2 18.80 -2.42 -19.07
N VAL A 3 18.41 -2.38 -17.82
CA VAL A 3 17.19 -1.74 -17.34
C VAL A 3 17.58 -0.63 -16.38
N VAL A 4 17.02 0.56 -16.60
CA VAL A 4 17.08 1.63 -15.62
C VAL A 4 15.73 1.69 -14.92
N ILE A 5 15.72 1.54 -13.60
CA ILE A 5 14.53 1.81 -12.79
C ILE A 5 14.69 3.21 -12.22
N ALA A 6 13.86 4.14 -12.66
CA ALA A 6 13.88 5.50 -12.15
C ALA A 6 12.69 5.75 -11.23
N SER A 7 12.98 6.32 -10.06
CA SER A 7 11.99 6.60 -9.04
C SER A 7 12.33 7.87 -8.26
N THR A 8 11.38 8.32 -7.44
CA THR A 8 11.59 9.39 -6.47
C THR A 8 11.61 8.85 -5.06
N THR A 9 12.32 9.54 -4.17
CA THR A 9 12.42 9.16 -2.76
C THR A 9 12.19 10.34 -1.85
N VAL A 10 11.58 10.10 -0.70
CA VAL A 10 11.58 11.07 0.40
C VAL A 10 12.77 10.68 1.27
N PRO A 11 13.78 11.55 1.40
CA PRO A 11 14.99 11.22 2.16
C PRO A 11 14.67 10.68 3.56
N HIS A 12 15.38 9.63 3.97
CA HIS A 12 15.24 8.95 5.26
C HIS A 12 13.90 8.23 5.52
N ILE A 13 12.98 8.18 4.55
CA ILE A 13 11.74 7.42 4.66
C ILE A 13 11.84 6.13 3.84
N ASN A 14 11.88 4.99 4.55
CA ASN A 14 11.87 3.66 3.97
C ASN A 14 10.46 3.06 4.09
N GLY A 15 9.57 3.47 3.19
CA GLY A 15 8.18 3.00 3.14
C GLY A 15 7.88 2.21 1.86
N GLY A 16 6.60 1.84 1.67
CA GLY A 16 6.20 0.98 0.56
C GLY A 16 6.58 1.48 -0.85
N GLY A 17 6.59 2.80 -1.06
CA GLY A 17 7.01 3.41 -2.32
C GLY A 17 8.51 3.30 -2.60
N ARG A 18 9.36 3.05 -1.59
CA ARG A 18 10.77 2.72 -1.76
C ARG A 18 10.94 1.21 -1.94
N LEU A 19 10.26 0.42 -1.13
CA LEU A 19 10.30 -1.05 -1.17
C LEU A 19 9.92 -1.61 -2.55
N ILE A 20 8.89 -1.08 -3.20
CA ILE A 20 8.49 -1.53 -4.54
C ILE A 20 9.64 -1.42 -5.55
N VAL A 21 10.46 -0.37 -5.46
CA VAL A 21 11.60 -0.14 -6.37
C VAL A 21 12.71 -1.13 -6.08
N GLU A 22 13.10 -1.24 -4.81
CA GLU A 22 14.17 -2.13 -4.35
C GLU A 22 13.83 -3.60 -4.66
N TRP A 23 12.59 -4.02 -4.43
CA TRP A 23 12.13 -5.37 -4.73
C TRP A 23 12.05 -5.66 -6.22
N THR A 24 11.58 -4.69 -7.03
CA THR A 24 11.58 -4.84 -8.50
C THR A 24 13.00 -4.96 -9.02
N ALA A 25 13.93 -4.15 -8.52
CA ALA A 25 15.32 -4.19 -8.92
C ALA A 25 15.99 -5.52 -8.56
N ALA A 26 15.78 -6.01 -7.33
CA ALA A 26 16.27 -7.30 -6.88
C ALA A 26 15.73 -8.44 -7.74
N ALA A 27 14.40 -8.48 -7.94
CA ALA A 27 13.76 -9.52 -8.73
C ALA A 27 14.24 -9.51 -10.20
N MET A 28 14.37 -8.35 -10.84
CA MET A 28 14.91 -8.26 -12.20
C MET A 28 16.36 -8.76 -12.30
N ARG A 29 17.20 -8.47 -11.31
CA ARG A 29 18.59 -9.00 -11.26
C ARG A 29 18.61 -10.51 -11.12
N GLU A 30 17.75 -11.07 -10.26
CA GLU A 30 17.58 -12.52 -10.09
C GLU A 30 17.13 -13.21 -11.38
N HIS A 31 16.36 -12.51 -12.23
CA HIS A 31 15.94 -12.99 -13.55
C HIS A 31 16.97 -12.72 -14.67
N GLY A 32 18.19 -12.32 -14.32
CA GLY A 32 19.30 -12.19 -15.27
C GLY A 32 19.36 -10.86 -16.03
N HIS A 33 18.68 -9.82 -15.55
CA HIS A 33 18.76 -8.47 -16.13
C HIS A 33 19.84 -7.63 -15.43
N GLU A 34 20.49 -6.75 -16.18
CA GLU A 34 21.39 -5.74 -15.63
C GLU A 34 20.56 -4.53 -15.22
N VAL A 35 20.51 -4.20 -13.93
CA VAL A 35 19.60 -3.18 -13.40
C VAL A 35 20.35 -2.06 -12.68
N GLU A 36 20.13 -0.84 -13.11
CA GLU A 36 20.55 0.38 -12.40
C GLU A 36 19.32 1.08 -11.81
N GLU A 37 19.43 1.49 -10.55
CA GLU A 37 18.39 2.25 -9.86
C GLU A 37 18.77 3.72 -9.80
N PHE A 38 17.88 4.59 -10.26
CA PHE A 38 18.03 6.04 -10.16
C PHE A 38 16.98 6.60 -9.21
N TYR A 39 17.42 7.26 -8.13
CA TYR A 39 16.55 7.90 -7.15
C TYR A 39 16.73 9.41 -7.16
N LEU A 40 15.65 10.15 -7.43
CA LEU A 40 15.60 11.59 -7.24
C LEU A 40 15.01 11.94 -5.86
N PRO A 41 15.69 12.73 -5.01
CA PRO A 41 15.07 13.29 -3.82
C PRO A 41 13.88 14.18 -4.18
N PHE A 42 12.70 13.79 -3.73
CA PHE A 42 11.46 14.55 -3.90
C PHE A 42 10.73 14.58 -2.55
N PRO A 43 11.07 15.53 -1.66
CA PRO A 43 10.49 15.59 -0.33
C PRO A 43 8.99 15.85 -0.40
N THR A 44 8.26 15.41 0.63
CA THR A 44 6.84 15.72 0.78
C THR A 44 6.66 17.22 0.95
N SER A 45 5.98 17.84 0.00
CA SER A 45 5.53 19.23 0.07
C SER A 45 4.03 19.27 -0.21
N VAL A 46 3.33 20.18 0.46
CA VAL A 46 1.92 20.57 0.23
C VAL A 46 1.70 21.07 -1.21
N ARG A 47 2.76 21.63 -1.81
CA ARG A 47 2.77 22.08 -3.19
C ARG A 47 4.10 21.69 -3.81
N PRO A 48 4.16 20.61 -4.61
CA PRO A 48 5.35 20.27 -5.36
C PRO A 48 5.91 21.43 -6.20
N ASP A 49 7.23 21.60 -6.20
CA ASP A 49 7.91 22.62 -7.01
C ASP A 49 7.90 22.21 -8.49
N LEU A 50 7.18 22.98 -9.33
CA LEU A 50 7.12 22.73 -10.76
C LEU A 50 8.49 22.88 -11.44
N SER A 51 9.40 23.67 -10.88
CA SER A 51 10.76 23.82 -11.40
C SER A 51 11.53 22.50 -11.25
N ALA A 52 11.38 21.81 -10.12
CA ALA A 52 11.95 20.49 -9.90
C ALA A 52 11.36 19.45 -10.86
N VAL A 53 10.05 19.54 -11.13
CA VAL A 53 9.34 18.70 -12.10
C VAL A 53 9.88 18.91 -13.53
N VAL A 54 10.10 20.16 -13.93
CA VAL A 54 10.75 20.49 -15.22
C VAL A 54 12.18 19.96 -15.27
N GLY A 55 12.95 20.15 -14.18
CA GLY A 55 14.32 19.65 -14.07
C GLY A 55 14.40 18.13 -14.23
N LEU A 56 13.50 17.38 -13.58
CA LEU A 56 13.39 15.93 -13.71
C LEU A 56 13.16 15.52 -15.17
N ARG A 57 12.21 16.17 -15.85
CA ARG A 57 11.89 15.87 -17.25
C ARG A 57 13.03 16.23 -18.22
N ALA A 58 13.87 17.19 -17.86
CA ALA A 58 15.02 17.61 -18.65
C ALA A 58 16.24 16.68 -18.51
N MET A 59 16.23 15.72 -17.57
CA MET A 59 17.34 14.79 -17.37
C MET A 59 17.56 13.90 -18.60
N PRO A 60 18.82 13.71 -19.05
CA PRO A 60 19.13 13.01 -20.29
C PRO A 60 19.15 11.48 -20.09
N PHE A 61 17.98 10.86 -19.96
CA PHE A 61 17.85 9.39 -19.89
C PHE A 61 17.88 8.70 -21.25
N ALA A 62 17.78 9.43 -22.35
CA ALA A 62 17.82 8.87 -23.71
C ALA A 62 19.06 7.98 -23.90
N GLY A 63 18.83 6.72 -24.28
CA GLY A 63 19.90 5.73 -24.49
C GLY A 63 20.58 5.19 -23.21
N ALA A 64 20.09 5.52 -22.00
CA ALA A 64 20.67 5.05 -20.73
C ALA A 64 20.46 3.55 -20.46
N GLY A 65 19.72 2.84 -21.32
CA GLY A 65 19.50 1.40 -21.23
C GLY A 65 18.62 0.91 -22.38
N ASP A 66 18.25 -0.37 -22.34
CA ASP A 66 17.33 -0.96 -23.30
C ASP A 66 15.87 -0.65 -22.91
N ARG A 67 15.60 -0.47 -21.60
CA ARG A 67 14.28 -0.19 -21.02
C ARG A 67 14.41 0.78 -19.84
N LEU A 68 13.50 1.75 -19.76
CA LEU A 68 13.28 2.56 -18.55
C LEU A 68 11.99 2.09 -17.87
N VAL A 69 12.06 1.79 -16.58
CA VAL A 69 10.88 1.55 -15.73
C VAL A 69 10.74 2.71 -14.76
N ALA A 70 9.75 3.56 -14.99
CA ALA A 70 9.44 4.69 -14.11
C ALA A 70 8.45 4.23 -13.03
N ILE A 71 8.84 4.36 -11.75
CA ILE A 71 7.99 4.00 -10.61
C ILE A 71 7.83 5.24 -9.73
N ARG A 72 6.61 5.46 -9.22
CA ARG A 72 6.26 6.56 -8.30
C ARG A 72 6.23 7.95 -8.95
N TRP A 73 5.31 8.78 -8.48
CA TRP A 73 5.21 10.17 -8.90
C TRP A 73 6.40 11.01 -8.37
N PRO A 74 7.01 11.93 -9.16
CA PRO A 74 6.75 12.23 -10.58
C PRO A 74 7.71 11.54 -11.59
N ALA A 75 8.26 10.35 -11.31
CA ALA A 75 9.23 9.68 -12.18
C ALA A 75 8.69 9.34 -13.58
N HIS A 76 7.36 9.22 -13.74
CA HIS A 76 6.68 9.03 -15.03
C HIS A 76 6.96 10.14 -16.05
N LEU A 77 7.47 11.30 -15.61
CA LEU A 77 7.82 12.43 -16.47
C LEU A 77 9.17 12.29 -17.18
N ILE A 78 10.01 11.35 -16.75
CA ILE A 78 11.29 11.05 -17.39
C ILE A 78 11.00 10.58 -18.83
N ARG A 79 11.85 11.00 -19.76
CA ARG A 79 11.76 10.64 -21.17
C ARG A 79 12.76 9.54 -21.51
N HIS A 80 12.27 8.52 -22.20
CA HIS A 80 13.06 7.42 -22.73
C HIS A 80 12.28 6.77 -23.87
N GLU A 81 12.97 6.30 -24.90
CA GLU A 81 12.39 5.73 -26.12
C GLU A 81 11.55 4.48 -25.81
N ASN A 82 12.03 3.65 -24.88
CA ASN A 82 11.37 2.43 -24.42
C ASN A 82 10.96 2.55 -22.94
N LYS A 83 10.02 3.44 -22.63
CA LYS A 83 9.54 3.66 -21.24
C LYS A 83 8.33 2.78 -20.89
N ALA A 84 8.44 2.03 -19.80
CA ALA A 84 7.29 1.54 -19.02
C ALA A 84 7.08 2.45 -17.82
N THR A 85 5.83 2.81 -17.51
CA THR A 85 5.49 3.47 -16.25
C THR A 85 4.67 2.51 -15.39
N TRP A 86 5.11 2.27 -14.16
CA TRP A 86 4.32 1.62 -13.12
C TRP A 86 3.84 2.67 -12.12
N PHE A 87 2.66 3.22 -12.41
CA PHE A 87 2.10 4.37 -11.72
C PHE A 87 1.36 3.92 -10.46
N ILE A 88 1.86 4.33 -9.29
CA ILE A 88 1.42 3.78 -8.01
C ILE A 88 0.52 4.71 -7.18
N HIS A 89 0.48 6.00 -7.51
CA HIS A 89 -0.39 6.98 -6.87
C HIS A 89 -0.42 8.30 -7.66
N HIS A 90 -1.54 9.01 -7.63
CA HIS A 90 -1.62 10.43 -8.01
C HIS A 90 -1.15 11.32 -6.85
N TYR A 91 -0.97 12.61 -7.10
CA TYR A 91 -0.93 13.62 -6.03
C TYR A 91 -2.37 14.00 -5.63
N ARG A 92 -3.02 13.11 -4.88
CA ARG A 92 -4.48 13.04 -4.65
C ARG A 92 -5.14 14.34 -4.19
N GLN A 93 -4.44 15.19 -3.46
CA GLN A 93 -4.90 16.51 -3.00
C GLN A 93 -5.31 17.45 -4.13
N LEU A 94 -4.84 17.20 -5.35
CA LEU A 94 -5.20 17.94 -6.55
C LEU A 94 -6.23 17.21 -7.42
N PHE A 95 -6.68 16.03 -7.01
CA PHE A 95 -7.60 15.19 -7.76
C PHE A 95 -8.88 14.92 -6.95
N ASP A 96 -9.03 13.72 -6.43
CA ASP A 96 -10.19 13.24 -5.67
C ASP A 96 -10.32 13.93 -4.30
N LEU A 97 -9.20 14.26 -3.66
CA LEU A 97 -9.24 14.93 -2.36
C LEU A 97 -9.44 16.45 -2.47
N TRP A 98 -9.51 17.00 -3.69
CA TRP A 98 -9.63 18.44 -3.90
C TRP A 98 -10.84 19.01 -3.19
N ASP A 99 -12.03 18.39 -3.20
CA ASP A 99 -13.23 18.95 -2.58
C ASP A 99 -13.47 18.47 -1.14
N THR A 100 -12.41 18.00 -0.48
CA THR A 100 -12.45 17.47 0.89
C THR A 100 -11.63 18.34 1.87
N PRO A 101 -11.76 18.13 3.19
CA PRO A 101 -10.89 18.76 4.19
C PRO A 101 -9.39 18.42 4.02
N TYR A 102 -9.05 17.40 3.23
CA TYR A 102 -7.68 16.98 2.94
C TYR A 102 -7.05 17.73 1.75
N ARG A 103 -7.71 18.79 1.24
CA ARG A 103 -7.12 19.69 0.24
C ARG A 103 -5.91 20.41 0.84
N ASP A 104 -4.77 20.26 0.17
CA ASP A 104 -3.51 20.90 0.57
C ASP A 104 -3.22 22.22 -0.18
N VAL A 105 -3.87 22.47 -1.33
CA VAL A 105 -3.69 23.71 -2.12
C VAL A 105 -4.95 24.57 -2.11
N PRO A 106 -4.89 25.88 -1.80
CA PRO A 106 -6.08 26.74 -1.74
C PRO A 106 -6.89 26.76 -3.04
N ALA A 107 -8.23 26.72 -2.96
CA ALA A 107 -9.10 26.81 -4.14
C ALA A 107 -9.34 28.26 -4.62
N ASN A 108 -8.27 29.04 -4.72
CA ASN A 108 -8.26 30.34 -5.38
C ASN A 108 -7.77 30.20 -6.83
N ALA A 109 -7.73 31.30 -7.59
CA ALA A 109 -7.32 31.28 -8.99
C ALA A 109 -5.92 30.66 -9.20
N GLU A 110 -4.98 30.92 -8.29
CA GLU A 110 -3.63 30.37 -8.37
C GLU A 110 -3.62 28.84 -8.15
N GLY A 111 -4.33 28.36 -7.12
CA GLY A 111 -4.40 26.92 -6.85
C GLY A 111 -5.13 26.13 -7.92
N ILE A 112 -6.18 26.72 -8.51
CA ILE A 112 -6.87 26.14 -9.67
C ILE A 112 -5.90 26.07 -10.87
N ALA A 113 -5.17 27.15 -11.16
CA ALA A 113 -4.19 27.15 -12.25
C ALA A 113 -3.08 26.12 -12.02
N TYR A 114 -2.63 25.97 -10.76
CA TYR A 114 -1.64 24.97 -10.36
C TYR A 114 -2.15 23.53 -10.53
N ARG A 115 -3.37 23.25 -10.08
CA ARG A 115 -4.05 21.95 -10.27
C ARG A 115 -4.12 21.58 -11.74
N GLU A 116 -4.57 22.50 -12.58
CA GLU A 116 -4.70 22.28 -14.02
C GLU A 116 -3.35 22.12 -14.73
N ALA A 117 -2.31 22.82 -14.25
CA ALA A 117 -0.95 22.62 -14.74
C ALA A 117 -0.43 21.20 -14.42
N LEU A 118 -0.60 20.74 -13.19
CA LEU A 118 -0.17 19.39 -12.80
C LEU A 118 -0.93 18.28 -13.53
N ARG A 119 -2.24 18.45 -13.74
CA ARG A 119 -3.03 17.53 -14.57
C ARG A 119 -2.47 17.39 -15.98
N ARG A 120 -2.14 18.52 -16.63
CA ARG A 120 -1.51 18.50 -17.97
C ARG A 120 -0.14 17.83 -17.95
N ILE A 121 0.65 18.07 -16.90
CA ILE A 121 1.97 17.46 -16.72
C ILE A 121 1.85 15.93 -16.57
N ASP A 122 0.94 15.46 -15.72
CA ASP A 122 0.70 14.02 -15.53
C ASP A 122 0.22 13.37 -16.83
N ASN A 123 -0.75 13.98 -17.54
CA ASN A 123 -1.23 13.48 -18.83
C ASN A 123 -0.08 13.33 -19.84
N LEU A 124 0.79 14.34 -19.93
CA LEU A 124 1.93 14.31 -20.84
C LEU A 124 2.88 13.16 -20.52
N GLY A 125 3.30 13.02 -19.25
CA GLY A 125 4.26 11.97 -18.87
C GLY A 125 3.73 10.56 -19.04
N LEU A 126 2.47 10.34 -18.63
CA LEU A 126 1.83 9.03 -18.71
C LEU A 126 1.61 8.60 -20.16
N ALA A 127 1.08 9.50 -21.01
CA ALA A 127 0.79 9.23 -22.42
C ALA A 127 2.05 8.92 -23.27
N GLU A 128 3.22 9.36 -22.84
CA GLU A 128 4.51 9.06 -23.48
C GLU A 128 5.06 7.67 -23.15
N SER A 129 4.40 6.92 -22.26
CA SER A 129 4.85 5.58 -21.89
C SER A 129 4.44 4.58 -22.98
N GLN A 130 5.37 3.74 -23.42
CA GLN A 130 5.06 2.63 -24.34
C GLN A 130 4.13 1.60 -23.66
N SER A 131 4.27 1.45 -22.34
CA SER A 131 3.42 0.59 -21.52
C SER A 131 3.09 1.32 -20.22
N LEU A 132 1.81 1.33 -19.86
CA LEU A 132 1.32 1.99 -18.66
C LEU A 132 0.65 0.97 -17.74
N PHE A 133 1.23 0.81 -16.55
CA PHE A 133 0.75 -0.09 -15.52
C PHE A 133 0.36 0.68 -14.26
N THR A 134 -0.54 0.13 -13.46
CA THR A 134 -0.86 0.64 -12.12
C THR A 134 -0.71 -0.44 -11.07
N ASN A 135 -0.44 -0.08 -9.81
CA ASN A 135 -0.34 -1.06 -8.71
C ASN A 135 -1.69 -1.62 -8.22
N SER A 136 -2.80 -1.13 -8.77
CA SER A 136 -4.16 -1.45 -8.33
C SER A 136 -5.21 -1.08 -9.38
N LEU A 137 -6.43 -1.57 -9.17
CA LEU A 137 -7.62 -1.18 -9.92
C LEU A 137 -8.06 0.25 -9.56
N ILE A 138 -7.93 0.66 -8.29
CA ILE A 138 -8.23 2.02 -7.84
C ILE A 138 -7.38 3.05 -8.60
N VAL A 139 -6.06 2.84 -8.68
CA VAL A 139 -5.18 3.77 -9.39
C VAL A 139 -5.42 3.70 -10.90
N ARG A 140 -5.72 2.52 -11.46
CA ARG A 140 -6.17 2.41 -12.87
C ARG A 140 -7.38 3.29 -13.13
N ASP A 141 -8.41 3.18 -12.30
CA ASP A 141 -9.67 3.89 -12.50
C ASP A 141 -9.47 5.40 -12.34
N ARG A 142 -8.59 5.83 -11.42
CA ARG A 142 -8.16 7.24 -11.34
C ARG A 142 -7.37 7.69 -12.56
N VAL A 143 -6.49 6.87 -13.13
CA VAL A 143 -5.77 7.19 -14.39
C VAL A 143 -6.78 7.36 -15.53
N ARG A 144 -7.76 6.46 -15.65
CA ARG A 144 -8.83 6.60 -16.65
C ARG A 144 -9.64 7.87 -16.43
N GLN A 145 -10.07 8.13 -15.20
CA GLN A 145 -10.92 9.28 -14.86
C GLN A 145 -10.21 10.62 -15.05
N TYR A 146 -8.96 10.75 -14.58
CA TYR A 146 -8.27 12.04 -14.52
C TYR A 146 -7.36 12.31 -15.70
N ASN A 147 -6.84 11.25 -16.33
CA ASN A 147 -5.89 11.37 -17.41
C ASN A 147 -6.47 10.92 -18.77
N GLY A 148 -7.62 10.23 -18.78
CA GLY A 148 -8.23 9.73 -20.01
C GLY A 148 -7.40 8.63 -20.68
N LEU A 149 -6.55 7.94 -19.90
CA LEU A 149 -5.64 6.91 -20.37
C LEU A 149 -6.06 5.54 -19.83
N GLU A 150 -5.80 4.50 -20.62
CA GLU A 150 -5.94 3.12 -20.17
C GLU A 150 -4.61 2.62 -19.58
N ALA A 151 -4.70 1.90 -18.47
CA ALA A 151 -3.56 1.29 -17.80
C ALA A 151 -3.89 -0.16 -17.42
N GLU A 152 -2.88 -1.02 -17.45
CA GLU A 152 -3.00 -2.41 -17.01
C GLU A 152 -2.69 -2.50 -15.50
N PRO A 153 -3.60 -3.04 -14.67
CA PRO A 153 -3.29 -3.34 -13.28
C PRO A 153 -2.20 -4.41 -13.20
N LEU A 154 -1.12 -4.10 -12.51
CA LEU A 154 0.00 -4.97 -12.22
C LEU A 154 0.28 -4.92 -10.73
N PHE A 155 -0.15 -5.95 -10.02
CA PHE A 155 -0.14 -5.99 -8.55
C PHE A 155 1.27 -6.30 -8.01
N PRO A 156 1.84 -5.46 -7.11
CA PRO A 156 3.20 -5.61 -6.63
C PRO A 156 3.39 -6.78 -5.64
N PRO A 157 4.22 -7.78 -5.95
CA PRO A 157 4.57 -8.85 -5.00
C PRO A 157 5.42 -8.32 -3.85
N LEU A 158 5.51 -9.09 -2.76
CA LEU A 158 6.53 -8.86 -1.74
C LEU A 158 7.90 -9.23 -2.32
N GLY A 159 8.92 -8.45 -1.97
CA GLY A 159 10.32 -8.86 -2.16
C GLY A 159 10.92 -9.51 -0.92
N GLY A 160 12.19 -9.87 -1.02
CA GLY A 160 12.90 -10.60 0.02
C GLY A 160 12.46 -12.06 0.10
N ASP A 161 12.92 -12.74 1.16
CA ASP A 161 12.63 -14.16 1.37
C ASP A 161 11.22 -14.36 1.96
N THR A 162 10.23 -14.48 1.08
CA THR A 162 8.85 -14.74 1.46
C THR A 162 8.62 -16.15 2.03
N SER A 163 9.59 -17.07 1.93
CA SER A 163 9.48 -18.43 2.51
C SER A 163 9.53 -18.44 4.04
N ARG A 164 9.96 -17.32 4.64
CA ARG A 164 9.98 -17.12 6.10
C ARG A 164 8.57 -16.98 6.69
N PHE A 165 7.62 -16.46 5.90
CA PHE A 165 6.22 -16.43 6.31
C PHE A 165 5.67 -17.86 6.33
N HIS A 166 5.05 -18.21 7.45
CA HIS A 166 4.51 -19.54 7.67
C HIS A 166 3.16 -19.45 8.38
N GLN A 167 2.35 -20.49 8.21
CA GLN A 167 1.08 -20.63 8.89
C GLN A 167 1.30 -21.31 10.26
N GLY A 168 1.15 -20.54 11.33
CA GLY A 168 1.02 -21.08 12.68
C GLY A 168 -0.43 -21.46 13.00
N PRO A 169 -0.70 -22.01 14.19
CA PRO A 169 -2.06 -22.25 14.66
C PRO A 169 -2.89 -20.95 14.66
N VAL A 170 -4.21 -21.08 14.54
CA VAL A 170 -5.12 -19.93 14.63
C VAL A 170 -5.10 -19.40 16.07
N GLY A 171 -4.48 -18.23 16.27
CA GLY A 171 -4.33 -17.61 17.58
C GLY A 171 -5.59 -16.91 18.06
N ASP A 172 -5.46 -16.07 19.07
CA ASP A 172 -6.56 -15.42 19.80
C ASP A 172 -6.54 -13.89 19.71
N TYR A 173 -5.64 -13.32 18.89
CA TYR A 173 -5.50 -11.88 18.71
C TYR A 173 -5.56 -11.45 17.26
N VAL A 174 -6.17 -10.30 17.01
CA VAL A 174 -6.06 -9.60 15.74
C VAL A 174 -4.76 -8.80 15.75
N PHE A 175 -3.96 -8.93 14.70
CA PHE A 175 -2.68 -8.24 14.58
C PHE A 175 -2.78 -7.05 13.61
N TYR A 176 -2.30 -5.89 14.03
CA TYR A 176 -2.27 -4.67 13.22
C TYR A 176 -0.83 -4.11 13.08
N PRO A 177 -0.02 -4.66 12.16
CA PRO A 177 1.32 -4.16 11.83
C PRO A 177 1.23 -3.01 10.82
N SER A 178 1.30 -1.77 11.29
CA SER A 178 1.37 -0.60 10.40
C SER A 178 1.99 0.61 11.08
N ARG A 179 2.42 1.60 10.27
CA ARG A 179 2.77 2.93 10.81
C ARG A 179 1.57 3.48 11.58
N VAL A 180 1.81 3.91 12.82
CA VAL A 180 0.75 4.39 13.71
C VAL A 180 0.43 5.83 13.37
N THR A 181 -0.65 6.02 12.61
CA THR A 181 -1.04 7.29 11.97
C THR A 181 -2.57 7.41 11.87
N PRO A 182 -3.15 8.62 11.92
CA PRO A 182 -4.59 8.81 11.82
C PRO A 182 -5.24 8.17 10.58
N ILE A 183 -4.57 8.22 9.42
CA ILE A 183 -5.11 7.66 8.16
C ILE A 183 -5.22 6.12 8.17
N LYS A 184 -4.50 5.45 9.07
CA LYS A 184 -4.61 4.00 9.28
C LYS A 184 -5.65 3.63 10.34
N ARG A 185 -6.31 4.60 10.97
CA ARG A 185 -7.49 4.39 11.84
C ARG A 185 -7.33 3.33 12.93
N GLN A 186 -6.13 3.08 13.47
CA GLN A 186 -5.93 2.14 14.59
C GLN A 186 -6.87 2.43 15.77
N LEU A 187 -7.27 3.67 15.98
CA LEU A 187 -8.24 4.04 17.03
C LEU A 187 -9.56 3.29 16.87
N ILE A 188 -10.09 3.10 15.66
CA ILE A 188 -11.35 2.36 15.45
C ILE A 188 -11.25 0.91 15.91
N ALA A 189 -10.07 0.28 15.75
CA ALA A 189 -9.80 -1.07 16.22
C ALA A 189 -9.75 -1.12 17.76
N VAL A 190 -9.14 -0.13 18.40
CA VAL A 190 -9.13 -0.02 19.86
C VAL A 190 -10.54 0.21 20.41
N GLU A 191 -11.31 1.08 19.78
CA GLU A 191 -12.72 1.35 20.14
C GLU A 191 -13.58 0.09 20.01
N ALA A 192 -13.36 -0.71 18.97
CA ALA A 192 -14.08 -1.96 18.72
C ALA A 192 -13.93 -2.95 19.89
N MET A 193 -12.77 -2.99 20.55
CA MET A 193 -12.51 -3.92 21.65
C MET A 193 -13.47 -3.74 22.84
N ARG A 194 -14.09 -2.57 23.00
CA ARG A 194 -15.13 -2.36 24.01
C ARG A 194 -16.42 -3.12 23.76
N TYR A 195 -16.69 -3.42 22.49
CA TYR A 195 -17.94 -4.06 22.06
C TYR A 195 -17.79 -5.55 21.82
N THR A 196 -16.56 -6.04 21.73
CA THR A 196 -16.30 -7.49 21.58
C THR A 196 -16.76 -8.27 22.81
N THR A 197 -17.49 -9.36 22.60
CA THR A 197 -17.98 -10.26 23.66
C THR A 197 -17.14 -11.52 23.83
N SER A 198 -16.29 -11.83 22.85
CA SER A 198 -15.37 -12.97 22.91
C SER A 198 -14.10 -12.67 23.71
N GLY A 199 -13.22 -13.67 23.84
CA GLY A 199 -11.89 -13.52 24.43
C GLY A 199 -10.85 -12.90 23.49
N VAL A 200 -11.25 -12.33 22.35
CA VAL A 200 -10.33 -11.79 21.34
C VAL A 200 -9.46 -10.67 21.93
N ARG A 201 -8.19 -10.65 21.53
CA ARG A 201 -7.21 -9.61 21.86
C ARG A 201 -6.84 -8.81 20.60
N LEU A 202 -6.22 -7.65 20.79
CA LEU A 202 -5.72 -6.80 19.72
C LEU A 202 -4.25 -6.47 19.98
N VAL A 203 -3.39 -6.69 19.00
CA VAL A 203 -1.98 -6.31 19.04
C VAL A 203 -1.73 -5.27 17.95
N ILE A 204 -1.45 -4.02 18.33
CA ILE A 204 -1.05 -2.97 17.40
C ILE A 204 0.47 -2.82 17.49
N ALA A 205 1.16 -2.94 16.35
CA ALA A 205 2.61 -2.82 16.30
C ALA A 205 3.06 -1.87 15.19
N GLY A 206 3.95 -0.94 15.54
CA GLY A 206 4.57 -0.04 14.59
C GLY A 206 4.98 1.29 15.20
N LYS A 207 5.79 2.04 14.45
CA LYS A 207 6.31 3.33 14.88
C LYS A 207 5.25 4.42 14.72
N PRO A 208 4.96 5.22 15.76
CA PRO A 208 4.14 6.42 15.65
C PRO A 208 4.83 7.50 14.82
N GLU A 209 4.06 8.16 13.95
CA GLU A 209 4.54 9.35 13.22
C GLU A 209 4.25 10.64 13.95
N VAL A 210 3.14 10.67 14.70
CA VAL A 210 2.69 11.85 15.43
C VAL A 210 2.38 11.45 16.87
N ALA A 211 3.12 12.04 17.80
CA ALA A 211 2.99 11.76 19.24
C ALA A 211 1.56 11.94 19.79
N PRO A 212 0.75 12.94 19.34
CA PRO A 212 -0.62 13.08 19.82
C PRO A 212 -1.51 11.86 19.55
N TYR A 213 -1.32 11.18 18.42
CA TYR A 213 -2.14 10.03 18.07
C TYR A 213 -1.75 8.78 18.88
N GLU A 214 -0.46 8.58 19.15
CA GLU A 214 -0.02 7.55 20.11
C GLU A 214 -0.63 7.81 21.49
N HIS A 215 -0.57 9.05 21.97
CA HIS A 215 -1.14 9.42 23.26
C HIS A 215 -2.65 9.14 23.31
N GLN A 216 -3.38 9.47 22.24
CA GLN A 216 -4.80 9.18 22.12
C GLN A 216 -5.12 7.69 22.24
N LEU A 217 -4.36 6.82 21.54
CA LEU A 217 -4.53 5.37 21.65
C LEU A 217 -4.30 4.87 23.08
N ARG A 218 -3.20 5.31 23.72
CA ARG A 218 -2.86 4.90 25.10
C ARG A 218 -3.88 5.41 26.11
N ALA A 219 -4.36 6.64 25.94
CA ALA A 219 -5.38 7.21 26.81
C ALA A 219 -6.69 6.43 26.69
N TYR A 220 -7.13 6.13 25.46
CA TYR A 220 -8.35 5.38 25.23
C TYR A 220 -8.31 3.98 25.84
N VAL A 221 -7.19 3.25 25.66
CA VAL A 221 -7.00 1.91 26.25
C VAL A 221 -7.17 1.98 27.77
N ARG A 222 -6.52 2.96 28.43
CA ARG A 222 -6.57 3.11 29.89
C ARG A 222 -7.93 3.56 30.42
N GLU A 223 -8.54 4.54 29.77
CA GLU A 223 -9.84 5.09 30.18
C GLU A 223 -10.93 4.02 30.18
N HIS A 224 -10.81 3.03 29.30
CA HIS A 224 -11.81 1.97 29.10
C HIS A 224 -11.39 0.62 29.68
N GLY A 225 -10.29 0.53 30.44
CA GLY A 225 -9.84 -0.71 31.08
C GLY A 225 -9.51 -1.83 30.08
N LEU A 226 -8.93 -1.49 28.94
CA LEU A 226 -8.64 -2.43 27.84
C LEU A 226 -7.22 -3.00 27.89
N GLU A 227 -6.43 -2.71 28.92
CA GLU A 227 -5.01 -3.09 29.02
C GLU A 227 -4.77 -4.60 28.92
N ASP A 228 -5.71 -5.43 29.41
CA ASP A 228 -5.59 -6.90 29.35
C ASP A 228 -5.92 -7.47 27.96
N ARG A 229 -6.52 -6.65 27.07
CA ARG A 229 -7.01 -7.06 25.76
C ARG A 229 -6.33 -6.35 24.59
N VAL A 230 -5.68 -5.21 24.84
CA VAL A 230 -5.02 -4.38 23.81
C VAL A 230 -3.55 -4.21 24.14
N GLU A 231 -2.69 -4.80 23.31
CA GLU A 231 -1.25 -4.65 23.39
C GLU A 231 -0.76 -3.59 22.38
N LEU A 232 -0.13 -2.54 22.88
CA LEU A 232 0.42 -1.43 22.07
C LEU A 232 1.95 -1.54 21.98
N ARG A 233 2.45 -2.23 20.95
CA ARG A 233 3.90 -2.34 20.63
C ARG A 233 4.37 -1.15 19.79
N MET A 234 4.52 -0.01 20.44
CA MET A 234 4.93 1.24 19.80
C MET A 234 6.45 1.26 19.59
N GLY A 235 6.89 1.24 18.34
CA GLY A 235 8.31 1.23 18.01
C GLY A 235 8.64 0.51 16.71
N TRP A 236 9.93 0.28 16.49
CA TRP A 236 10.38 -0.60 15.42
C TRP A 236 10.04 -2.05 15.78
N LEU A 237 9.43 -2.77 14.85
CA LEU A 237 9.16 -4.20 14.98
C LEU A 237 10.18 -4.93 14.11
N ASP A 238 10.95 -5.83 14.71
CA ASP A 238 11.86 -6.69 13.96
C ASP A 238 11.09 -7.62 13.01
N GLU A 239 11.71 -8.00 11.90
CA GLU A 239 11.07 -8.85 10.89
C GLU A 239 10.74 -10.25 11.44
N GLU A 240 11.57 -10.86 12.28
CA GLU A 240 11.30 -12.16 12.92
C GLU A 240 10.13 -12.07 13.91
N ASP A 241 10.07 -10.98 14.68
CA ASP A 241 8.93 -10.71 15.57
C ASP A 241 7.64 -10.51 14.78
N LYS A 242 7.68 -9.75 13.67
CA LYS A 242 6.54 -9.53 12.78
C LYS A 242 6.05 -10.84 12.19
N ILE A 243 6.96 -11.68 11.69
CA ILE A 243 6.63 -12.99 11.11
C ILE A 243 6.00 -13.90 12.18
N SER A 244 6.55 -13.93 13.39
CA SER A 244 6.01 -14.72 14.50
C SER A 244 4.62 -14.25 14.92
N LEU A 245 4.41 -12.93 14.98
CA LEU A 245 3.10 -12.34 15.27
C LEU A 245 2.09 -12.61 14.15
N LEU A 246 2.49 -12.53 12.88
CA LEU A 246 1.63 -12.90 11.75
C LEU A 246 1.27 -14.39 11.79
N ALA A 247 2.25 -15.28 11.97
CA ALA A 247 2.01 -16.71 12.02
C ALA A 247 1.07 -17.12 13.16
N GLY A 248 1.17 -16.43 14.30
CA GLY A 248 0.40 -16.70 15.51
C GLY A 248 -0.91 -15.92 15.64
N CYS A 249 -1.27 -15.00 14.74
CA CYS A 249 -2.49 -14.21 14.90
C CYS A 249 -3.75 -14.99 14.50
N LEU A 250 -4.90 -14.47 14.94
CA LEU A 250 -6.24 -14.86 14.49
C LEU A 250 -6.48 -14.33 13.06
N ALA A 251 -6.21 -13.04 12.86
CA ALA A 251 -6.37 -12.32 11.60
C ALA A 251 -5.49 -11.07 11.59
N LEU A 252 -5.24 -10.51 10.41
CA LEU A 252 -4.64 -9.20 10.25
C LEU A 252 -5.72 -8.12 10.17
N ALA A 253 -5.60 -7.02 10.90
CA ALA A 253 -6.36 -5.80 10.63
C ALA A 253 -5.59 -4.87 9.69
N TYR A 254 -6.26 -4.37 8.65
CA TYR A 254 -5.77 -3.29 7.81
C TYR A 254 -6.92 -2.36 7.44
N LEU A 255 -6.97 -1.20 8.08
CA LEU A 255 -8.15 -0.32 8.12
C LEU A 255 -7.88 1.07 7.50
N PRO A 256 -7.20 1.19 6.34
CA PRO A 256 -6.92 2.49 5.74
C PRO A 256 -8.21 3.14 5.20
N VAL A 257 -8.20 4.43 4.89
CA VAL A 257 -9.26 5.09 4.12
C VAL A 257 -8.82 5.22 2.67
N ASP A 258 -9.62 4.68 1.75
CA ASP A 258 -9.48 4.81 0.30
C ASP A 258 -8.03 4.65 -0.20
N GLU A 259 -7.36 3.58 0.24
CA GLU A 259 -5.94 3.33 -0.05
C GLU A 259 -5.71 3.07 -1.54
N ASP A 260 -4.54 3.46 -2.04
CA ASP A 260 -4.21 3.29 -3.46
C ASP A 260 -3.90 1.83 -3.85
N SER A 261 -3.76 0.92 -2.89
CA SER A 261 -3.49 -0.50 -3.12
C SER A 261 -3.85 -1.33 -1.87
N TYR A 262 -3.71 -2.65 -1.94
CA TYR A 262 -4.06 -3.55 -0.85
C TYR A 262 -3.15 -3.43 0.38
N GLY A 263 -1.98 -2.82 0.25
CA GLY A 263 -1.02 -2.65 1.34
C GLY A 263 -0.22 -3.91 1.63
N TYR A 264 1.10 -3.77 1.81
CA TYR A 264 1.98 -4.92 2.05
C TYR A 264 1.63 -5.75 3.28
N PRO A 265 1.15 -5.19 4.42
CA PRO A 265 0.67 -6.01 5.53
C PRO A 265 -0.38 -7.05 5.15
N SER A 266 -1.29 -6.74 4.22
CA SER A 266 -2.28 -7.70 3.71
C SER A 266 -1.62 -8.84 2.94
N LEU A 267 -0.57 -8.55 2.16
CA LEU A 267 0.15 -9.57 1.42
C LEU A 267 1.03 -10.43 2.35
N GLU A 268 1.62 -9.83 3.38
CA GLU A 268 2.37 -10.54 4.44
C GLU A 268 1.43 -11.51 5.20
N ALA A 269 0.23 -11.07 5.58
CA ALA A 269 -0.79 -11.92 6.20
C ALA A 269 -1.22 -13.07 5.28
N SER A 270 -1.43 -12.78 4.00
CA SER A 270 -1.74 -13.79 3.00
C SER A 270 -0.63 -14.84 2.90
N HIS A 271 0.66 -14.45 2.92
CA HIS A 271 1.79 -15.39 2.93
C HIS A 271 1.81 -16.28 4.18
N SER A 272 1.35 -15.78 5.33
CA SER A 272 1.13 -16.55 6.56
C SER A 272 -0.22 -17.29 6.61
N ALA A 273 -0.98 -17.32 5.51
CA ALA A 273 -2.32 -17.89 5.43
C ALA A 273 -3.26 -17.38 6.54
N LYS A 274 -3.27 -16.06 6.74
CA LYS A 274 -4.15 -15.38 7.69
C LYS A 274 -5.23 -14.58 6.97
N PRO A 275 -6.46 -14.59 7.48
CA PRO A 275 -7.51 -13.74 6.95
C PRO A 275 -7.22 -12.27 7.29
N ILE A 276 -7.81 -11.39 6.48
CA ILE A 276 -7.63 -9.94 6.61
C ILE A 276 -8.97 -9.30 6.95
N VAL A 277 -9.00 -8.46 7.97
CA VAL A 277 -10.14 -7.60 8.31
C VAL A 277 -9.87 -6.20 7.77
N THR A 278 -10.79 -5.71 6.94
CA THR A 278 -10.74 -4.35 6.39
C THR A 278 -12.11 -3.67 6.46
N LEU A 279 -12.21 -2.44 5.96
CA LEU A 279 -13.42 -1.64 6.01
C LEU A 279 -14.01 -1.39 4.61
N THR A 280 -15.32 -1.15 4.54
CA THR A 280 -16.05 -0.90 3.28
C THR A 280 -15.55 0.31 2.50
N ASP A 281 -14.83 1.22 3.16
CA ASP A 281 -14.22 2.42 2.58
C ASP A 281 -12.69 2.32 2.46
N ALA A 282 -12.11 1.11 2.48
CA ALA A 282 -10.66 0.91 2.51
C ALA A 282 -9.93 1.08 1.17
N GLY A 283 -10.66 1.26 0.07
CA GLY A 283 -10.07 1.39 -1.27
C GLY A 283 -9.39 0.09 -1.73
N GLY A 284 -8.12 0.17 -2.12
CA GLY A 284 -7.38 -0.94 -2.74
C GLY A 284 -7.29 -2.22 -1.91
N ALA A 285 -7.52 -2.17 -0.59
CA ALA A 285 -7.65 -3.37 0.25
C ALA A 285 -8.80 -4.29 -0.21
N LEU A 286 -9.89 -3.71 -0.73
CA LEU A 286 -11.06 -4.44 -1.21
C LEU A 286 -10.83 -5.16 -2.55
N GLU A 287 -9.73 -4.87 -3.26
CA GLU A 287 -9.33 -5.62 -4.45
C GLU A 287 -8.79 -7.01 -4.09
N PHE A 288 -8.18 -7.10 -2.91
CA PHE A 288 -7.63 -8.33 -2.37
C PHE A 288 -8.66 -9.10 -1.54
N VAL A 289 -9.39 -8.40 -0.66
CA VAL A 289 -10.27 -9.01 0.35
C VAL A 289 -11.74 -8.93 -0.05
N ARG A 290 -12.37 -10.08 -0.31
CA ARG A 290 -13.84 -10.20 -0.44
C ARG A 290 -14.44 -10.64 0.89
N ASP A 291 -15.54 -10.01 1.28
CA ASP A 291 -16.21 -10.31 2.55
C ASP A 291 -16.63 -11.79 2.65
N GLY A 292 -16.28 -12.41 3.77
CA GLY A 292 -16.51 -13.83 4.05
C GLY A 292 -15.62 -14.80 3.27
N VAL A 293 -14.77 -14.34 2.35
CA VAL A 293 -13.92 -15.21 1.52
C VAL A 293 -12.49 -15.22 2.01
N GLU A 294 -11.68 -14.19 1.74
CA GLU A 294 -10.30 -14.07 2.22
C GLU A 294 -10.21 -13.44 3.63
N GLY A 295 -11.34 -13.01 4.16
CA GLY A 295 -11.44 -12.32 5.44
C GLY A 295 -12.78 -11.63 5.58
N LEU A 296 -12.85 -10.55 6.36
CA LEU A 296 -14.10 -9.85 6.65
C LEU A 296 -13.99 -8.37 6.28
N VAL A 297 -15.08 -7.82 5.74
CA VAL A 297 -15.20 -6.39 5.44
C VAL A 297 -16.31 -5.82 6.32
N ALA A 298 -15.94 -4.94 7.24
CA ALA A 298 -16.87 -4.28 8.16
C ALA A 298 -17.18 -2.84 7.70
N GLU A 299 -18.31 -2.30 8.10
CA GLU A 299 -18.53 -0.85 8.01
C GLU A 299 -17.55 -0.11 8.94
N PRO A 300 -17.19 1.16 8.64
CA PRO A 300 -16.29 1.97 9.47
C PRO A 300 -16.96 2.44 10.77
N ASP A 301 -17.44 1.48 11.56
CA ASP A 301 -18.07 1.63 12.86
C ASP A 301 -17.44 0.63 13.85
N PRO A 302 -17.02 1.07 15.05
CA PRO A 302 -16.42 0.19 16.05
C PRO A 302 -17.25 -1.04 16.43
N ARG A 303 -18.59 -0.96 16.42
CA ARG A 303 -19.44 -2.11 16.79
C ARG A 303 -19.43 -3.15 15.68
N ARG A 304 -19.50 -2.72 14.42
CA ARG A 304 -19.38 -3.62 13.25
C ARG A 304 -18.02 -4.28 13.17
N LEU A 305 -16.96 -3.54 13.49
CA LEU A 305 -15.62 -4.11 13.55
C LEU A 305 -15.48 -5.12 14.71
N ALA A 306 -16.13 -4.87 15.85
CA ALA A 306 -16.17 -5.82 16.96
C ALA A 306 -16.89 -7.12 16.60
N GLU A 307 -18.04 -7.02 15.93
CA GLU A 307 -18.78 -8.18 15.40
C GLU A 307 -17.90 -9.02 14.46
N ALA A 308 -17.09 -8.37 13.61
CA ALA A 308 -16.14 -9.07 12.75
C ALA A 308 -15.03 -9.77 13.55
N PHE A 309 -14.46 -9.12 14.58
CA PHE A 309 -13.44 -9.73 15.44
C PHE A 309 -13.99 -10.92 16.23
N ASP A 310 -15.19 -10.82 16.79
CA ASP A 310 -15.85 -11.90 17.51
C ASP A 310 -16.17 -13.08 16.59
N ARG A 311 -16.72 -12.81 15.39
CA ARG A 311 -17.01 -13.86 14.40
C ARG A 311 -15.77 -14.69 14.05
N LEU A 312 -14.62 -14.05 13.87
CA LEU A 312 -13.37 -14.76 13.61
C LEU A 312 -12.93 -15.59 14.83
N TYR A 313 -13.08 -15.03 16.04
CA TYR A 313 -12.66 -15.70 17.26
C TYR A 313 -13.52 -16.93 17.58
N GLU A 314 -14.83 -16.84 17.35
CA GLU A 314 -15.81 -17.87 17.66
C GLU A 314 -15.76 -19.03 16.66
N ASP A 315 -15.59 -18.75 15.37
CA ASP A 315 -15.43 -19.76 14.32
C ASP A 315 -13.98 -19.81 13.82
N ARG A 316 -13.11 -20.43 14.64
CA ARG A 316 -11.68 -20.57 14.35
C ARG A 316 -11.41 -21.48 13.15
N GLU A 317 -12.29 -22.45 12.92
CA GLU A 317 -12.16 -23.34 11.78
C GLU A 317 -12.38 -22.56 10.48
N GLU A 318 -13.48 -21.82 10.37
CA GLU A 318 -13.74 -20.99 9.20
C GLU A 318 -12.71 -19.86 9.05
N THR A 319 -12.23 -19.29 10.15
CA THR A 319 -11.11 -18.32 10.14
C THR A 319 -9.85 -18.92 9.50
N GLY A 320 -9.53 -20.17 9.82
CA GLY A 320 -8.44 -20.91 9.17
C GLY A 320 -8.68 -21.07 7.67
N ARG A 321 -9.90 -21.46 7.26
CA ARG A 321 -10.26 -21.59 5.85
C ARG A 321 -10.22 -20.26 5.09
N MET A 322 -10.63 -19.15 5.72
CA MET A 322 -10.47 -17.80 5.14
C MET A 322 -8.99 -17.48 4.91
N GLY A 323 -8.12 -17.85 5.86
CA GLY A 323 -6.67 -17.72 5.73
C GLY A 323 -6.07 -18.50 4.56
N GLU A 324 -6.51 -19.74 4.34
CA GLU A 324 -6.11 -20.56 3.18
C GLU A 324 -6.57 -19.92 1.85
N ARG A 325 -7.79 -19.37 1.81
CA ARG A 325 -8.29 -18.64 0.63
C ARG A 325 -7.52 -17.35 0.39
N SER A 326 -7.20 -16.60 1.45
CA SER A 326 -6.29 -15.45 1.40
C SER A 326 -4.94 -15.82 0.81
N HIS A 327 -4.38 -16.99 1.17
CA HIS A 327 -3.14 -17.49 0.58
C HIS A 327 -3.29 -17.78 -0.93
N ALA A 328 -4.37 -18.47 -1.33
CA ALA A 328 -4.63 -18.82 -2.73
C ALA A 328 -4.92 -17.60 -3.62
N ARG A 329 -5.50 -16.53 -3.06
CA ARG A 329 -5.85 -15.28 -3.76
C ARG A 329 -4.68 -14.64 -4.51
N ARG A 330 -3.44 -14.80 -4.02
CA ARG A 330 -2.24 -14.27 -4.69
C ARG A 330 -2.06 -14.84 -6.10
N ALA A 331 -2.33 -16.13 -6.27
CA ALA A 331 -2.26 -16.79 -7.57
C ALA A 331 -3.41 -16.36 -8.49
N GLU A 332 -4.63 -16.21 -7.94
CA GLU A 332 -5.80 -15.70 -8.70
C GLU A 332 -5.53 -14.30 -9.28
N LEU A 333 -4.80 -13.46 -8.54
CA LEU A 333 -4.43 -12.10 -8.95
C LEU A 333 -3.08 -12.02 -9.69
N ASN A 334 -2.43 -13.14 -10.01
CA ASN A 334 -1.10 -13.19 -10.64
C ASN A 334 -0.03 -12.33 -9.93
N ILE A 335 -0.07 -12.28 -8.59
CA ILE A 335 0.91 -11.54 -7.78
C ILE A 335 2.21 -12.35 -7.71
N ALA A 336 3.02 -12.26 -8.77
CA ALA A 336 4.29 -12.98 -8.89
C ALA A 336 5.33 -12.18 -9.67
N TRP A 337 6.59 -12.21 -9.21
CA TRP A 337 7.69 -11.48 -9.86
C TRP A 337 7.90 -11.85 -11.33
N PRO A 338 7.86 -13.13 -11.77
CA PRO A 338 7.98 -13.47 -13.18
C PRO A 338 6.95 -12.73 -14.05
N HIS A 339 5.69 -12.71 -13.62
CA HIS A 339 4.63 -11.99 -14.32
C HIS A 339 4.91 -10.48 -14.38
N VAL A 340 5.25 -9.86 -13.24
CA VAL A 340 5.54 -8.42 -13.17
C VAL A 340 6.72 -8.04 -14.07
N ILE A 341 7.80 -8.83 -14.05
CA ILE A 341 9.00 -8.57 -14.85
C ILE A 341 8.67 -8.68 -16.33
N ASP A 342 7.98 -9.76 -16.75
CA ASP A 342 7.59 -9.96 -18.14
C ASP A 342 6.78 -8.77 -18.67
N ARG A 343 5.78 -8.31 -17.90
CA ARG A 343 4.95 -7.15 -18.27
C ARG A 343 5.76 -5.85 -18.33
N LEU A 344 6.56 -5.54 -17.31
CA LEU A 344 7.34 -4.29 -17.27
C LEU A 344 8.39 -4.21 -18.38
N LEU A 345 9.04 -5.33 -18.68
CA LEU A 345 10.09 -5.41 -19.70
C LEU A 345 9.53 -5.64 -21.12
N GLY A 346 8.24 -5.92 -21.25
CA GLY A 346 7.61 -6.21 -22.54
C GLY A 346 8.02 -7.56 -23.12
N LEU A 347 8.35 -8.52 -22.26
CA LEU A 347 8.68 -9.90 -22.64
C LEU A 347 7.37 -10.68 -22.80
N GLY A 348 7.22 -11.39 -23.92
CA GLY A 348 6.04 -12.24 -24.17
C GLY A 348 4.76 -11.52 -24.59
N ALA A 349 4.85 -10.29 -25.14
CA ALA A 349 3.74 -9.58 -25.79
C ALA A 349 3.66 -9.89 -27.29
#